data_AF-A0A9J7DNU0-F1
#
_entry.id   AF-A0A9J7DNU0-F1
#
_cell.length_a   1.000
_cell.length_b   1.000
_cell.length_c   1.000
_cell.angle_alpha   90.00
_cell.angle_beta   90.00
_cell.angle_gamma   90.00
#
_symmetry.space_group_name_H-M   'P 1'
#
loop_
_entity.id
_entity.type
_entity.pdbx_description
1 polymer ?
#
loop_
_entity_poly.entity_id
_entity_poly.type
_entity_poly.pdbx_seq_one_letter_code
_entity_poly.pdbx_strand_id
1 'polypeptide(L)'
;MAGSSNTIILNSADFIKADSRNLPKVENVMILEFMATNSKHNVSEIRGAKMLMSSRVSYLSTAVGYVQVSRTGSNCVVKARIVPEHRISDKLYTVLCQIDEMNDVIVDSVCQDCAASAGGCKHSLLLLFWLEKRSSEPSPTETCCYWNKPSLSSARTQHVTSKDIFVKAKKPKLEVKDSSVLQEFKEECATRQVKNSLIINYSELHEFNSKNIFDMMSGFLEAYTIHSFCNFQQYLKSKITIDTIEEINIKTMGQADSKYWHSIRQGRLTASKLYEAAHCNTDGSLVQQILGGYKIPETKAIQRGKKLEERVLRVVEQKLNIKFRKSGFVLINGILGASPDGVADDFVIEIKCPFTEKSVRNYVKDDIINDKYRTQIHCQMLACGKNRGVFCVADPKFETTKNVHLIWEDLDKNFIMGIINKAENFWKDYIFPKLMSSAK
;
A
#
# COMPACT_ATOMS: atom_id res chain seq x y z
N MET A 1 18.12 -29.70 16.72
CA MET A 1 19.16 -30.12 15.76
C MET A 1 19.30 -29.01 14.73
N ALA A 2 20.49 -28.41 14.63
CA ALA A 2 20.78 -27.30 13.75
C ALA A 2 20.74 -27.77 12.28
N GLY A 3 19.83 -27.21 11.48
CA GLY A 3 19.79 -27.43 10.04
C GLY A 3 20.95 -26.69 9.38
N SER A 4 21.93 -27.45 8.92
CA SER A 4 23.08 -26.98 8.14
C SER A 4 22.61 -26.20 6.91
N SER A 5 22.99 -24.93 6.85
CA SER A 5 22.87 -24.12 5.64
C SER A 5 23.86 -24.69 4.61
N ASN A 6 23.39 -25.55 3.71
CA ASN A 6 24.16 -25.98 2.54
C ASN A 6 24.33 -24.77 1.61
N THR A 7 25.32 -23.95 1.93
CA THR A 7 25.79 -22.89 1.06
C THR A 7 26.58 -23.61 -0.03
N ILE A 8 25.97 -23.80 -1.20
CA ILE A 8 26.67 -24.35 -2.36
C ILE A 8 27.74 -23.33 -2.76
N ILE A 9 28.99 -23.63 -2.43
CA ILE A 9 30.15 -22.89 -2.94
C ILE A 9 30.34 -23.38 -4.38
N LEU A 10 29.70 -22.69 -5.33
CA LEU A 10 29.94 -22.93 -6.76
C LEU A 10 31.24 -22.23 -7.15
N ASN A 11 32.23 -23.00 -7.61
CA ASN A 11 33.45 -22.47 -8.21
C ASN A 11 33.09 -21.61 -9.43
N SER A 12 33.76 -20.47 -9.60
CA SER A 12 33.50 -19.53 -10.69
C SER A 12 33.86 -20.04 -12.09
N ALA A 13 34.31 -21.29 -12.22
CA ALA A 13 34.85 -21.88 -13.44
C ALA A 13 33.79 -22.54 -14.35
N ASP A 14 32.57 -22.81 -13.87
CA ASP A 14 31.58 -23.64 -14.60
C ASP A 14 30.41 -22.85 -15.23
N PHE A 15 30.45 -21.51 -15.16
CA PHE A 15 29.38 -20.66 -15.65
C PHE A 15 29.62 -20.19 -17.10
N ILE A 16 28.76 -20.62 -18.02
CA ILE A 16 28.74 -20.14 -19.40
C ILE A 16 27.78 -18.96 -19.55
N LYS A 17 28.03 -18.10 -20.55
CA LYS A 17 27.14 -16.97 -20.86
C LYS A 17 25.77 -17.50 -21.31
N ALA A 18 24.70 -16.92 -20.78
CA ALA A 18 23.34 -17.28 -21.18
C ALA A 18 23.03 -16.81 -22.61
N ASP A 19 22.38 -17.66 -23.40
CA ASP A 19 21.77 -17.36 -24.69
C ASP A 19 20.37 -18.00 -24.79
N SER A 20 19.64 -17.72 -25.86
CA SER A 20 18.27 -18.25 -26.04
C SER A 20 18.19 -19.77 -26.16
N ARG A 21 19.31 -20.47 -26.32
CA ARG A 21 19.38 -21.93 -26.52
C ARG A 21 19.76 -22.67 -25.25
N ASN A 22 20.36 -21.98 -24.29
CA ASN A 22 20.91 -22.59 -23.08
C ASN A 22 20.21 -22.15 -21.78
N LEU A 23 19.15 -21.33 -21.85
CA LEU A 23 18.33 -21.01 -20.69
C LEU A 23 17.44 -22.20 -20.30
N PRO A 24 17.20 -22.44 -18.99
CA PRO A 24 16.22 -23.41 -18.55
C PRO A 24 14.81 -22.94 -18.90
N LYS A 25 13.93 -23.90 -19.20
CA LYS A 25 12.51 -23.61 -19.39
C LYS A 25 11.87 -23.38 -18.02
N VAL A 26 11.18 -22.25 -17.86
CA VAL A 26 10.45 -21.92 -16.63
C VAL A 26 9.02 -21.56 -17.01
N GLU A 27 8.06 -22.28 -16.45
CA GLU A 27 6.64 -22.02 -16.64
C GLU A 27 6.05 -21.26 -15.45
N ASN A 28 4.94 -20.56 -15.70
CA ASN A 28 4.27 -19.77 -14.67
C ASN A 28 3.84 -20.63 -13.46
N VAL A 29 3.41 -21.87 -13.73
CA VAL A 29 3.00 -22.84 -12.71
C VAL A 29 4.15 -23.14 -11.74
N MET A 30 5.37 -23.32 -12.25
CA MET A 30 6.57 -23.57 -11.43
C MET A 30 6.85 -22.40 -10.46
N ILE A 31 6.65 -21.16 -10.93
CA ILE A 31 6.82 -19.96 -10.11
C ILE A 31 5.76 -19.91 -9.00
N LEU A 32 4.51 -20.22 -9.30
CA LEU A 32 3.42 -20.23 -8.33
C LEU A 32 3.63 -21.30 -7.26
N GLU A 33 4.06 -22.50 -7.63
CA GLU A 33 4.39 -23.59 -6.71
C GLU A 33 5.58 -23.25 -5.82
N PHE A 34 6.64 -22.67 -6.39
CA PHE A 34 7.78 -22.17 -5.62
C PHE A 34 7.35 -21.11 -4.60
N MET A 35 6.47 -20.18 -4.98
CA MET A 35 5.98 -19.16 -4.06
C MET A 35 5.07 -19.73 -2.97
N ALA A 36 4.26 -20.74 -3.27
CA ALA A 36 3.38 -21.38 -2.30
C ALA A 36 4.17 -22.14 -1.22
N THR A 37 5.26 -22.79 -1.62
CA THR A 37 6.11 -23.61 -0.75
C THR A 37 7.18 -22.80 -0.01
N ASN A 38 7.67 -21.70 -0.60
CA ASN A 38 8.74 -20.90 -0.01
C ASN A 38 8.22 -19.93 1.07
N SER A 39 8.55 -20.21 2.33
CA SER A 39 8.15 -19.41 3.49
C SER A 39 8.64 -17.96 3.46
N LYS A 40 9.68 -17.61 2.66
CA LYS A 40 10.15 -16.23 2.49
C LYS A 40 9.25 -15.39 1.57
N HIS A 41 8.49 -16.05 0.68
CA HIS A 41 7.62 -15.41 -0.30
C HIS A 41 6.12 -15.59 0.02
N ASN A 42 5.78 -16.56 0.85
CA ASN A 42 4.42 -16.85 1.32
C ASN A 42 4.06 -16.19 2.67
N VAL A 43 4.71 -15.08 3.02
CA VAL A 43 4.43 -14.33 4.26
C VAL A 43 3.20 -13.44 4.07
N SER A 44 2.23 -13.53 4.98
CA SER A 44 0.93 -12.84 4.94
C SER A 44 1.02 -11.33 4.68
N GLU A 45 2.08 -10.71 5.18
CA GLU A 45 2.35 -9.27 5.17
C GLU A 45 2.88 -8.77 3.82
N ILE A 46 3.39 -9.68 2.98
CA ILE A 46 4.11 -9.34 1.74
C ILE A 46 3.63 -10.16 0.53
N ARG A 47 2.66 -11.06 0.75
CA ARG A 47 2.03 -11.91 -0.25
C ARG A 47 1.48 -11.04 -1.39
N GLY A 48 1.88 -11.32 -2.63
CA GLY A 48 1.43 -10.62 -3.84
C GLY A 48 2.09 -9.26 -4.12
N ALA A 49 2.52 -8.49 -3.10
CA ALA A 49 3.07 -7.15 -3.32
C ALA A 49 4.44 -7.18 -4.04
N LYS A 50 5.36 -8.05 -3.62
CA LYS A 50 6.67 -8.21 -4.30
C LYS A 50 6.52 -8.86 -5.68
N MET A 51 5.50 -9.70 -5.86
CA MET A 51 5.16 -10.34 -7.13
C MET A 51 4.76 -9.28 -8.17
N LEU A 52 3.79 -8.43 -7.83
CA LEU A 52 3.29 -7.36 -8.71
C LEU A 52 4.37 -6.33 -9.08
N MET A 53 5.36 -6.12 -8.22
CA MET A 53 6.47 -5.21 -8.51
C MET A 53 7.50 -5.87 -9.43
N SER A 54 7.78 -7.15 -9.22
CA SER A 54 8.82 -7.88 -9.96
C SER A 54 8.37 -8.32 -11.35
N SER A 55 7.07 -8.53 -11.57
CA SER A 55 6.49 -8.91 -12.87
C SER A 55 6.25 -7.73 -13.83
N ARG A 56 6.61 -6.50 -13.44
CA ARG A 56 6.44 -5.31 -14.29
C ARG A 56 7.30 -5.43 -15.54
N VAL A 57 6.67 -5.34 -16.72
CA VAL A 57 7.34 -5.48 -18.03
C VAL A 57 8.52 -4.52 -18.19
N SER A 58 8.36 -3.26 -17.77
CA SER A 58 9.42 -2.23 -17.83
C SER A 58 10.60 -2.51 -16.90
N TYR A 59 10.35 -3.19 -15.78
CA TYR A 59 11.37 -3.57 -14.81
C TYR A 59 12.12 -4.82 -15.27
N LEU A 60 11.39 -5.81 -15.80
CA LEU A 60 11.96 -7.03 -16.40
C LEU A 60 12.92 -6.73 -17.56
N SER A 61 12.63 -5.73 -18.38
CA SER A 61 13.46 -5.39 -19.55
C SER A 61 14.70 -4.56 -19.22
N THR A 62 14.75 -3.90 -18.07
CA THR A 62 15.80 -2.92 -17.74
C THR A 62 16.70 -3.33 -16.58
N ALA A 63 16.17 -4.10 -15.62
CA ALA A 63 16.88 -4.38 -14.37
C ALA A 63 17.77 -5.63 -14.41
N VAL A 64 17.49 -6.59 -15.30
CA VAL A 64 18.30 -7.81 -15.45
C VAL A 64 19.43 -7.56 -16.45
N GLY A 65 20.67 -7.59 -15.96
CA GLY A 65 21.89 -7.43 -16.75
C GLY A 65 22.50 -8.76 -17.15
N TYR A 66 23.80 -8.95 -16.90
CA TYR A 66 24.53 -10.16 -17.29
C TYR A 66 23.95 -11.43 -16.64
N VAL A 67 23.60 -12.41 -17.48
CA VAL A 67 23.11 -13.73 -17.07
C VAL A 67 24.08 -14.83 -17.51
N GLN A 68 24.33 -15.77 -16.61
CA GLN A 68 25.18 -16.93 -16.82
C GLN A 68 24.43 -18.19 -16.36
N VAL A 69 24.73 -19.33 -16.97
CA VAL A 69 24.12 -20.63 -16.66
C VAL A 69 25.23 -21.64 -16.37
N SER A 70 25.02 -22.49 -15.38
CA SER A 70 25.85 -23.66 -15.09
C SER A 70 24.93 -24.87 -14.97
N ARG A 71 25.28 -26.00 -15.59
CA ARG A 71 24.51 -27.24 -15.52
C ARG A 71 25.35 -28.34 -14.91
N THR A 72 24.77 -29.08 -13.97
CA THR A 72 25.40 -30.24 -13.34
C THR A 72 24.35 -31.33 -13.18
N GLY A 73 24.36 -32.31 -14.08
CA GLY A 73 23.30 -33.33 -14.16
C GLY A 73 21.96 -32.70 -14.57
N SER A 74 20.90 -32.95 -13.78
CA SER A 74 19.57 -32.32 -13.97
C SER A 74 19.44 -30.94 -13.33
N ASN A 75 20.43 -30.51 -12.54
CA ASN A 75 20.39 -29.22 -11.86
C ASN A 75 20.99 -28.12 -12.74
N CYS A 76 20.19 -27.09 -13.00
CA CYS A 76 20.57 -25.89 -13.72
C CYS A 76 20.60 -24.70 -12.76
N VAL A 77 21.74 -24.01 -12.69
CA VAL A 77 21.93 -22.81 -11.88
C VAL A 77 22.08 -21.61 -12.80
N VAL A 78 21.13 -20.68 -12.70
CA VAL A 78 21.14 -19.39 -13.39
C VAL A 78 21.66 -18.32 -12.44
N LYS A 79 22.67 -17.59 -12.87
CA LYS A 79 23.25 -16.45 -12.16
C LYS A 79 23.01 -15.17 -12.92
N ALA A 80 22.39 -14.18 -12.30
CA ALA A 80 22.12 -12.88 -12.90
C ALA A 80 22.66 -11.71 -12.08
N ARG A 81 23.07 -10.65 -12.78
CA ARG A 81 23.38 -9.33 -12.21
C ARG A 81 22.17 -8.43 -12.33
N ILE A 82 21.68 -7.88 -11.21
CA ILE A 82 20.46 -7.09 -11.17
C ILE A 82 20.75 -5.68 -10.67
N VAL A 83 20.22 -4.68 -11.39
CA VAL A 83 20.31 -3.26 -11.03
C VAL A 83 19.28 -2.91 -9.95
N PRO A 84 19.68 -2.24 -8.85
CA PRO A 84 18.72 -1.73 -7.87
C PRO A 84 17.88 -0.58 -8.45
N GLU A 85 16.56 -0.76 -8.47
CA GLU A 85 15.59 0.21 -9.03
C GLU A 85 15.71 1.64 -8.46
N HIS A 86 16.05 1.79 -7.18
CA HIS A 86 16.09 3.09 -6.49
C HIS A 86 17.50 3.68 -6.38
N ARG A 87 18.54 2.97 -6.85
CA ARG A 87 19.95 3.36 -6.73
C ARG A 87 20.76 2.84 -7.91
N ILE A 88 20.47 3.38 -9.09
CA ILE A 88 20.99 2.88 -10.38
C ILE A 88 22.53 2.94 -10.46
N SER A 89 23.17 3.80 -9.66
CA SER A 89 24.64 3.92 -9.55
C SER A 89 25.30 2.97 -8.55
N ASP A 90 24.53 2.21 -7.76
CA ASP A 90 25.07 1.30 -6.74
C ASP A 90 25.57 -0.01 -7.35
N LYS A 91 26.35 -0.77 -6.56
CA LYS A 91 26.82 -2.11 -6.91
C LYS A 91 25.65 -3.02 -7.31
N LEU A 92 25.80 -3.71 -8.46
CA LEU A 92 24.84 -4.70 -8.96
C LEU A 92 24.68 -5.86 -7.98
N TYR A 93 23.45 -6.29 -7.75
CA TYR A 93 23.16 -7.45 -6.93
C TYR A 93 23.34 -8.76 -7.69
N THR A 94 23.91 -9.76 -7.03
CA THR A 94 23.98 -11.13 -7.56
C THR A 94 22.74 -11.91 -7.14
N VAL A 95 22.04 -12.51 -8.10
CA VAL A 95 20.93 -13.43 -7.86
C VAL A 95 21.24 -14.78 -8.48
N LEU A 96 21.03 -15.84 -7.70
CA LEU A 96 21.17 -17.23 -8.11
C LEU A 96 19.80 -17.90 -8.09
N CYS A 97 19.44 -18.60 -9.15
CA CYS A 97 18.25 -19.42 -9.24
C CYS A 97 18.66 -20.84 -9.60
N GLN A 98 18.25 -21.82 -8.79
CA GLN A 98 18.49 -23.23 -9.03
C GLN A 98 17.18 -23.89 -9.47
N ILE A 99 17.23 -24.60 -10.59
CA ILE A 99 16.10 -25.27 -11.23
C ILE A 99 16.51 -26.73 -11.46
N ASP A 100 15.64 -27.65 -11.06
CA ASP A 100 15.73 -29.05 -11.45
C ASP A 100 14.98 -29.24 -12.76
N GLU A 101 15.72 -29.36 -13.86
CA GLU A 101 15.18 -29.48 -15.22
C GLU A 101 14.53 -30.86 -15.47
N MET A 102 14.75 -31.87 -14.61
CA MET A 102 14.12 -33.19 -14.76
C MET A 102 12.69 -33.22 -14.20
N ASN A 103 12.49 -32.53 -13.08
CA ASN A 103 11.21 -32.51 -12.39
C ASN A 103 10.39 -31.23 -12.67
N ASP A 104 10.92 -30.31 -13.47
CA ASP A 104 10.34 -28.98 -13.70
C ASP A 104 10.04 -28.23 -12.38
N VAL A 105 10.99 -28.24 -11.45
CA VAL A 105 10.84 -27.59 -10.12
C VAL A 105 11.90 -26.53 -9.92
N ILE A 106 11.48 -25.33 -9.49
CA ILE A 106 12.41 -24.31 -8.98
C ILE A 106 12.80 -24.70 -7.55
N VAL A 107 14.06 -25.04 -7.35
CA VAL A 107 14.59 -25.51 -6.06
C VAL A 107 14.83 -24.33 -5.12
N ASP A 108 15.52 -23.29 -5.59
CA ASP A 108 15.73 -22.08 -4.79
C ASP A 108 16.02 -20.85 -5.66
N SER A 109 15.77 -19.66 -5.12
CA SER A 109 16.13 -18.38 -5.74
C SER A 109 16.58 -17.38 -4.67
N VAL A 110 17.88 -17.06 -4.66
CA VAL A 110 18.55 -16.30 -3.60
C VAL A 110 19.28 -15.10 -4.17
N CYS A 111 19.03 -13.93 -3.56
CA CYS A 111 19.84 -12.74 -3.79
C CYS A 111 20.91 -12.62 -2.70
N GLN A 112 22.19 -12.56 -3.09
CA GLN A 112 23.32 -12.63 -2.15
C GLN A 112 23.65 -11.26 -1.54
N ASP A 113 23.50 -10.18 -2.31
CA ASP A 113 24.03 -8.86 -1.97
C ASP A 113 22.95 -7.86 -1.49
N CYS A 114 21.72 -8.33 -1.25
CA CYS A 114 20.60 -7.47 -0.87
C CYS A 114 20.27 -7.57 0.62
N ALA A 115 20.15 -6.43 1.31
CA ALA A 115 19.74 -6.38 2.72
C ALA A 115 18.37 -7.03 3.01
N ALA A 116 17.52 -7.17 1.99
CA ALA A 116 16.21 -7.80 2.08
C ALA A 116 16.20 -9.30 1.67
N SER A 117 17.36 -9.92 1.46
CA SER A 117 17.48 -11.32 1.01
C SER A 117 16.88 -12.33 1.99
N ALA A 118 17.05 -12.09 3.30
CA ALA A 118 16.56 -12.97 4.36
C ALA A 118 15.02 -13.10 4.38
N GLY A 119 14.29 -12.07 3.96
CA GLY A 119 12.83 -12.02 3.93
C GLY A 119 12.22 -12.09 2.53
N GLY A 120 12.93 -12.68 1.56
CA GLY A 120 12.49 -12.82 0.18
C GLY A 120 12.48 -11.48 -0.56
N CYS A 121 13.58 -11.11 -1.21
CA CYS A 121 13.68 -9.82 -1.88
C CYS A 121 12.90 -9.77 -3.22
N LYS A 122 12.70 -8.57 -3.79
CA LYS A 122 12.12 -8.43 -5.13
C LYS A 122 13.05 -8.95 -6.25
N HIS A 123 14.37 -8.95 -6.01
CA HIS A 123 15.36 -9.33 -7.02
C HIS A 123 15.37 -10.84 -7.31
N SER A 124 15.08 -11.69 -6.31
CA SER A 124 14.97 -13.15 -6.51
C SER A 124 13.77 -13.49 -7.39
N LEU A 125 12.62 -12.86 -7.13
CA LEU A 125 11.43 -13.03 -7.97
C LEU A 125 11.58 -12.43 -9.37
N LEU A 126 12.29 -11.31 -9.49
CA LEU A 126 12.55 -10.68 -10.79
C LEU A 126 13.27 -11.65 -11.75
N LEU A 127 14.25 -12.41 -11.27
CA LEU A 127 14.95 -13.40 -12.10
C LEU A 127 14.01 -14.52 -12.58
N LEU A 128 13.09 -14.98 -11.73
CA LEU A 128 12.10 -16.01 -12.10
C LEU A 128 11.15 -15.53 -13.20
N PHE A 129 10.57 -14.34 -13.03
CA PHE A 129 9.70 -13.75 -14.04
C PHE A 129 10.44 -13.41 -15.34
N TRP A 130 11.73 -13.10 -15.26
CA TRP A 130 12.55 -12.91 -16.44
C TRP A 130 12.77 -14.22 -17.20
N LEU A 131 13.03 -15.33 -16.49
CA LEU A 131 13.19 -16.66 -17.10
C LEU A 131 11.90 -17.16 -17.75
N GLU A 132 10.75 -16.96 -17.10
CA GLU A 132 9.45 -17.35 -17.67
C GLU A 132 9.12 -16.57 -18.94
N LYS A 133 9.40 -15.26 -18.94
CA LYS A 133 9.23 -14.43 -20.13
C LYS A 133 10.11 -14.91 -21.28
N ARG A 134 11.39 -15.22 -21.02
CA ARG A 134 12.31 -15.74 -22.04
C ARG A 134 11.93 -17.14 -22.53
N SER A 135 11.35 -17.97 -21.67
CA SER A 135 10.84 -19.29 -22.05
C SER A 135 9.59 -19.23 -22.93
N SER A 136 8.86 -18.11 -22.85
CA SER A 136 7.63 -17.86 -23.61
C SER A 136 7.87 -17.13 -24.95
N GLU A 137 9.08 -16.63 -25.19
CA GLU A 137 9.47 -15.96 -26.45
C GLU A 137 9.87 -17.00 -27.51
N PRO A 138 9.38 -16.90 -28.78
CA PRO A 138 9.75 -17.83 -29.83
C PRO A 138 11.25 -17.75 -30.17
N SER A 139 11.84 -18.86 -30.66
CA SER A 139 13.29 -18.92 -30.89
C SER A 139 13.74 -17.93 -31.99
N PRO A 140 14.90 -17.24 -31.84
CA PRO A 140 15.36 -16.26 -32.84
C PRO A 140 15.66 -16.83 -34.24
N THR A 141 15.69 -18.16 -34.38
CA THR A 141 16.01 -18.88 -35.63
C THR A 141 14.79 -19.47 -36.34
N GLU A 142 13.56 -19.23 -35.85
CA GLU A 142 12.37 -19.55 -36.63
C GLU A 142 12.20 -18.50 -37.74
N THR A 143 12.71 -18.82 -38.94
CA THR A 143 12.34 -18.12 -40.17
C THR A 143 10.83 -17.99 -40.25
N CYS A 144 10.33 -16.76 -40.36
CA CYS A 144 8.90 -16.49 -40.47
C CYS A 144 8.34 -17.25 -41.70
N CYS A 145 7.54 -18.28 -41.45
CA CYS A 145 6.84 -19.00 -42.51
C CYS A 145 5.66 -18.14 -42.97
N TYR A 146 5.76 -17.55 -44.17
CA TYR A 146 4.68 -16.76 -44.78
C TYR A 146 3.55 -17.64 -45.35
N TRP A 147 3.68 -18.97 -45.28
CA TRP A 147 2.67 -19.96 -45.65
C TRP A 147 1.95 -20.52 -44.41
N ASN A 148 1.48 -19.63 -43.53
CA ASN A 148 0.66 -20.03 -42.41
C ASN A 148 -0.84 -20.01 -42.80
N LYS A 149 -1.58 -21.02 -42.34
CA LYS A 149 -3.06 -20.98 -42.37
C LYS A 149 -3.55 -19.69 -41.69
N PRO A 150 -4.66 -19.09 -42.14
CA PRO A 150 -5.21 -17.87 -41.55
C PRO A 150 -5.33 -17.98 -40.02
N SER A 151 -4.83 -16.98 -39.29
CA SER A 151 -4.72 -16.94 -37.82
C SER A 151 -6.04 -17.05 -37.06
N LEU A 152 -7.18 -16.96 -37.74
CA LEU A 152 -8.50 -17.28 -37.17
C LEU A 152 -8.71 -18.79 -36.95
N SER A 153 -7.95 -19.66 -37.65
CA SER A 153 -8.04 -21.12 -37.50
C SER A 153 -7.20 -21.67 -36.33
N SER A 154 -6.26 -20.88 -35.82
CA SER A 154 -5.38 -21.20 -34.68
C SER A 154 -5.66 -20.34 -33.44
N ALA A 155 -6.85 -19.71 -33.37
CA ALA A 155 -7.30 -18.93 -32.22
C ALA A 155 -7.64 -19.81 -31.00
N ARG A 156 -6.65 -20.52 -30.43
CA ARG A 156 -6.73 -21.14 -29.11
C ARG A 156 -5.34 -21.23 -28.47
N THR A 157 -4.85 -20.08 -28.02
CA THR A 157 -4.14 -19.92 -26.75
C THR A 157 -4.07 -18.42 -26.47
N GLN A 158 -5.15 -17.88 -25.92
CA GLN A 158 -5.07 -16.58 -25.25
C GLN A 158 -4.09 -16.77 -24.08
N HIS A 159 -3.04 -15.95 -24.02
CA HIS A 159 -2.24 -15.82 -22.81
C HIS A 159 -3.20 -15.46 -21.68
N VAL A 160 -3.45 -16.40 -20.79
CA VAL A 160 -4.32 -16.20 -19.65
C VAL A 160 -3.54 -15.34 -18.66
N THR A 161 -3.79 -14.03 -18.68
CA THR A 161 -3.34 -13.18 -17.59
C THR A 161 -4.20 -13.46 -16.36
N SER A 162 -3.76 -13.07 -15.16
CA SER A 162 -4.60 -13.18 -13.96
C SER A 162 -5.94 -12.44 -14.09
N LYS A 163 -6.09 -11.54 -15.08
CA LYS A 163 -7.37 -10.89 -15.42
C LYS A 163 -8.28 -11.76 -16.29
N ASP A 164 -7.75 -12.76 -16.98
CA ASP A 164 -8.48 -13.64 -17.90
C ASP A 164 -8.99 -14.92 -17.21
N ILE A 165 -8.37 -15.34 -16.09
CA ILE A 165 -8.91 -16.38 -15.20
C ILE A 165 -10.17 -15.88 -14.50
N PHE A 166 -10.17 -14.61 -14.10
CA PHE A 166 -11.36 -13.92 -13.62
C PHE A 166 -12.02 -13.20 -14.78
N VAL A 167 -12.62 -13.98 -15.70
CA VAL A 167 -13.61 -13.44 -16.62
C VAL A 167 -14.54 -12.57 -15.78
N LYS A 168 -14.69 -11.28 -16.15
CA LYS A 168 -15.82 -10.47 -15.70
C LYS A 168 -17.06 -11.20 -16.20
N ALA A 169 -17.52 -12.18 -15.46
CA ALA A 169 -18.87 -12.69 -15.59
C ALA A 169 -19.74 -11.44 -15.55
N LYS A 170 -20.69 -11.32 -16.49
CA LYS A 170 -21.82 -10.40 -16.28
C LYS A 170 -22.26 -10.67 -14.86
N LYS A 171 -22.03 -9.71 -13.94
CA LYS A 171 -22.46 -9.86 -12.56
C LYS A 171 -23.94 -10.26 -12.69
N PRO A 172 -24.34 -11.46 -12.25
CA PRO A 172 -25.76 -11.67 -12.03
C PRO A 172 -26.17 -10.50 -11.15
N LYS A 173 -27.33 -9.89 -11.39
CA LYS A 173 -27.97 -9.11 -10.32
C LYS A 173 -28.17 -10.10 -9.19
N LEU A 174 -27.20 -10.17 -8.29
CA LEU A 174 -27.30 -10.89 -7.04
C LEU A 174 -28.24 -10.02 -6.21
N GLU A 175 -29.53 -10.33 -6.30
CA GLU A 175 -30.45 -10.02 -5.21
C GLU A 175 -30.02 -10.89 -4.03
N VAL A 176 -29.00 -10.45 -3.28
CA VAL A 176 -28.68 -11.08 -2.00
C VAL A 176 -29.73 -10.63 -1.02
N LYS A 177 -30.81 -11.40 -0.91
CA LYS A 177 -31.76 -11.28 0.21
C LYS A 177 -31.49 -12.27 1.34
N ASP A 178 -30.53 -13.19 1.19
CA ASP A 178 -30.29 -14.22 2.19
C ASP A 178 -29.00 -13.98 2.99
N SER A 179 -29.20 -13.64 4.27
CA SER A 179 -28.19 -13.56 5.32
C SER A 179 -27.65 -14.93 5.75
N SER A 180 -28.22 -16.04 5.25
CA SER A 180 -27.89 -17.42 5.65
C SER A 180 -26.48 -17.85 5.23
N VAL A 181 -26.06 -17.53 4.01
CA VAL A 181 -24.76 -17.94 3.46
C VAL A 181 -23.59 -17.33 4.23
N LEU A 182 -23.76 -16.09 4.72
CA LEU A 182 -22.75 -15.42 5.52
C LEU A 182 -22.64 -16.02 6.93
N GLN A 183 -23.77 -16.46 7.50
CA GLN A 183 -23.83 -17.11 8.79
C GLN A 183 -23.11 -18.48 8.74
N GLU A 184 -23.43 -19.30 7.74
CA GLU A 184 -22.77 -20.60 7.52
C GLU A 184 -21.26 -20.45 7.30
N PHE A 185 -20.84 -19.42 6.54
CA PHE A 185 -19.42 -19.12 6.35
C PHE A 185 -18.70 -18.73 7.66
N LYS A 186 -19.35 -17.95 8.52
CA LYS A 186 -18.80 -17.56 9.83
C LYS A 186 -18.65 -18.78 10.75
N GLU A 187 -19.64 -19.67 10.77
CA GLU A 187 -19.63 -20.90 11.57
C GLU A 187 -18.53 -21.87 11.12
N GLU A 188 -18.35 -22.03 9.81
CA GLU A 188 -17.29 -22.88 9.25
C GLU A 188 -15.89 -22.29 9.52
N CYS A 189 -15.74 -20.97 9.44
CA CYS A 189 -14.49 -20.30 9.80
C CYS A 189 -14.15 -20.43 11.29
N ALA A 190 -15.15 -20.35 12.17
CA ALA A 190 -14.97 -20.56 13.61
C ALA A 190 -14.51 -22.00 13.90
N THR A 191 -15.13 -22.98 13.24
CA THR A 191 -14.77 -24.41 13.33
C THR A 191 -13.32 -24.66 12.89
N ARG A 192 -12.88 -23.99 11.83
CA ARG A 192 -11.52 -24.12 11.28
C ARG A 192 -10.48 -23.18 11.92
N GLN A 193 -10.85 -22.46 12.98
CA GLN A 193 -10.01 -21.46 13.66
C GLN A 193 -9.41 -20.38 12.73
N VAL A 194 -10.11 -20.04 11.65
CA VAL A 194 -9.67 -19.03 10.68
C VAL A 194 -10.00 -17.64 11.24
N LYS A 195 -9.01 -16.98 11.82
CA LYS A 195 -9.18 -15.65 12.45
C LYS A 195 -9.15 -14.46 11.48
N ASN A 196 -8.65 -14.65 10.24
CA ASN A 196 -8.34 -13.55 9.32
C ASN A 196 -8.79 -13.85 7.87
N SER A 197 -10.10 -13.90 7.63
CA SER A 197 -10.67 -13.91 6.26
C SER A 197 -11.13 -12.50 5.87
N LEU A 198 -10.96 -12.14 4.59
CA LEU A 198 -11.49 -10.89 4.03
C LEU A 198 -13.00 -10.77 4.23
N ILE A 199 -13.74 -11.89 4.12
CA ILE A 199 -15.20 -11.93 4.28
C ILE A 199 -15.60 -11.75 5.76
N ILE A 200 -14.82 -12.27 6.72
CA ILE A 200 -15.07 -12.04 8.16
C ILE A 200 -14.86 -10.57 8.48
N ASN A 201 -13.74 -9.99 8.03
CA ASN A 201 -13.45 -8.57 8.23
C ASN A 201 -14.50 -7.66 7.56
N TYR A 202 -14.98 -8.02 6.37
CA TYR A 202 -16.00 -7.25 5.65
C TYR A 202 -17.40 -7.40 6.27
N SER A 203 -17.74 -8.60 6.77
CA SER A 203 -19.04 -8.85 7.40
C SER A 203 -19.18 -8.28 8.80
N GLU A 204 -18.10 -8.15 9.56
CA GLU A 204 -18.06 -7.36 10.80
C GLU A 204 -18.21 -5.85 10.53
N LEU A 205 -17.86 -5.38 9.32
CA LEU A 205 -18.04 -3.99 8.90
C LEU A 205 -19.46 -3.69 8.40
N HIS A 206 -20.21 -4.70 7.95
CA HIS A 206 -21.59 -4.55 7.45
C HIS A 206 -22.62 -4.22 8.54
N GLU A 207 -22.30 -4.37 9.83
CA GLU A 207 -23.12 -3.82 10.91
C GLU A 207 -23.07 -2.28 10.96
N PHE A 208 -22.09 -1.66 10.31
CA PHE A 208 -21.99 -0.22 10.18
C PHE A 208 -22.60 0.20 8.84
N ASN A 209 -23.70 0.95 8.91
CA ASN A 209 -24.28 1.71 7.81
C ASN A 209 -23.21 2.61 7.19
N SER A 210 -22.44 2.04 6.27
CA SER A 210 -21.06 2.43 6.04
C SER A 210 -20.99 3.78 5.36
N LYS A 211 -20.64 4.81 6.10
CA LYS A 211 -20.28 6.12 5.52
C LYS A 211 -18.89 6.09 4.89
N ASN A 212 -18.33 4.91 4.60
CA ASN A 212 -17.05 4.77 3.91
C ASN A 212 -17.20 5.22 2.45
N ILE A 213 -16.11 5.63 1.82
CA ILE A 213 -16.18 6.25 0.49
C ILE A 213 -16.51 5.23 -0.62
N PHE A 214 -16.27 3.94 -0.39
CA PHE A 214 -16.53 2.86 -1.35
C PHE A 214 -18.03 2.57 -1.43
N ASP A 215 -18.71 2.50 -0.30
CA ASP A 215 -20.17 2.31 -0.25
C ASP A 215 -20.90 3.56 -0.74
N MET A 216 -20.35 4.74 -0.46
CA MET A 216 -20.82 5.98 -1.09
C MET A 216 -20.66 5.95 -2.61
N MET A 217 -19.56 5.38 -3.13
CA MET A 217 -19.38 5.20 -4.57
C MET A 217 -20.40 4.23 -5.16
N SER A 218 -20.64 3.09 -4.51
CA SER A 218 -21.66 2.13 -4.93
C SER A 218 -23.06 2.76 -4.98
N GLY A 219 -23.46 3.46 -3.91
CA GLY A 219 -24.74 4.16 -3.87
C GLY A 219 -24.84 5.30 -4.90
N PHE A 220 -23.73 5.96 -5.24
CA PHE A 220 -23.68 6.94 -6.32
C PHE A 220 -23.92 6.30 -7.69
N LEU A 221 -23.31 5.14 -7.96
CA LEU A 221 -23.49 4.43 -9.23
C LEU A 221 -24.93 3.98 -9.46
N GLU A 222 -25.65 3.66 -8.38
CA GLU A 222 -27.07 3.31 -8.41
C GLU A 222 -27.97 4.53 -8.57
N ALA A 223 -27.64 5.64 -7.89
CA ALA A 223 -28.48 6.84 -7.86
C ALA A 223 -28.32 7.75 -9.10
N TYR A 224 -27.20 7.68 -9.82
CA TYR A 224 -26.90 8.56 -10.96
C TYR A 224 -26.67 7.78 -12.25
N THR A 225 -27.16 8.31 -13.37
CA THR A 225 -26.89 7.76 -14.72
C THR A 225 -25.58 8.29 -15.30
N ILE A 226 -25.25 9.57 -15.03
CA ILE A 226 -24.03 10.23 -15.47
C ILE A 226 -23.01 10.20 -14.33
N HIS A 227 -21.97 9.39 -14.48
CA HIS A 227 -20.93 9.21 -13.46
C HIS A 227 -19.74 10.15 -13.63
N SER A 228 -19.94 11.44 -13.35
CA SER A 228 -18.88 12.45 -13.32
C SER A 228 -18.41 12.75 -11.90
N PHE A 229 -17.19 13.27 -11.74
CA PHE A 229 -16.69 13.71 -10.44
C PHE A 229 -17.57 14.81 -9.82
N CYS A 230 -18.08 15.74 -10.63
CA CYS A 230 -18.98 16.80 -10.16
C CYS A 230 -20.27 16.22 -9.55
N ASN A 231 -20.89 15.26 -10.25
CA ASN A 231 -22.10 14.58 -9.75
C ASN A 231 -21.79 13.78 -8.47
N PHE A 232 -20.62 13.15 -8.39
CA PHE A 232 -20.20 12.46 -7.18
C PHE A 232 -20.01 13.42 -5.99
N GLN A 233 -19.41 14.59 -6.21
CA GLN A 233 -19.30 15.62 -5.17
C GLN A 233 -20.68 16.10 -4.70
N GLN A 234 -21.63 16.29 -5.62
CA GLN A 234 -23.02 16.65 -5.27
C GLN A 234 -23.71 15.54 -4.47
N TYR A 235 -23.51 14.28 -4.87
CA TYR A 235 -24.02 13.13 -4.13
C TYR A 235 -23.44 13.09 -2.70
N LEU A 236 -22.12 13.23 -2.54
CA LEU A 236 -21.47 13.27 -1.23
C LEU A 236 -22.02 14.41 -0.36
N LYS A 237 -22.19 15.62 -0.92
CA LYS A 237 -22.79 16.76 -0.22
C LYS A 237 -24.21 16.45 0.26
N SER A 238 -24.99 15.69 -0.50
CA SER A 238 -26.35 15.29 -0.08
C SER A 238 -26.38 14.23 1.03
N LYS A 239 -25.31 13.43 1.16
CA LYS A 239 -25.25 12.30 2.11
C LYS A 239 -24.46 12.60 3.39
N ILE A 240 -23.57 13.60 3.35
CA ILE A 240 -22.68 13.95 4.45
C ILE A 240 -23.20 15.25 5.06
N THR A 241 -24.13 15.09 6.01
CA THR A 241 -24.70 16.17 6.82
C THR A 241 -23.84 16.43 8.06
N ILE A 242 -24.08 17.55 8.75
CA ILE A 242 -23.42 17.86 10.03
C ILE A 242 -23.60 16.72 11.03
N ASP A 243 -24.81 16.15 11.14
CA ASP A 243 -25.08 15.01 12.03
C ASP A 243 -24.26 13.77 11.63
N THR A 244 -24.07 13.54 10.33
CA THR A 244 -23.23 12.43 9.84
C THR A 244 -21.77 12.65 10.22
N ILE A 245 -21.27 13.88 10.15
CA ILE A 245 -19.91 14.23 10.53
C ILE A 245 -19.71 13.98 12.03
N GLU A 246 -20.65 14.41 12.86
CA GLU A 246 -20.59 14.21 14.30
C GLU A 246 -20.70 12.73 14.69
N GLU A 247 -21.58 11.98 14.03
CA GLU A 247 -21.68 10.52 14.22
C GLU A 247 -20.36 9.81 13.90
N ILE A 248 -19.73 10.17 12.77
CA ILE A 248 -18.42 9.63 12.40
C ILE A 248 -17.37 10.00 13.44
N ASN A 249 -17.32 11.26 13.88
CA ASN A 249 -16.38 11.73 14.89
C ASN A 249 -16.50 10.89 16.18
N ILE A 250 -17.71 10.72 16.71
CA ILE A 250 -17.98 9.94 17.92
C ILE A 250 -17.58 8.47 17.73
N LYS A 251 -18.03 7.82 16.65
CA LYS A 251 -17.74 6.39 16.40
C LYS A 251 -16.25 6.11 16.15
N THR A 252 -15.47 7.14 15.85
CA THR A 252 -14.05 7.01 15.51
C THR A 252 -13.11 7.63 16.55
N MET A 253 -13.62 7.99 17.74
CA MET A 253 -12.83 8.57 18.85
C MET A 253 -11.64 7.70 19.29
N GLY A 254 -11.70 6.38 19.11
CA GLY A 254 -10.60 5.46 19.39
C GLY A 254 -9.44 5.52 18.39
N GLN A 255 -9.56 6.34 17.33
CA GLN A 255 -8.57 6.55 16.28
C GLN A 255 -7.86 5.26 15.83
N ALA A 256 -6.56 5.12 16.13
CA ALA A 256 -5.74 4.00 15.69
C ALA A 256 -6.26 2.63 16.16
N ASP A 257 -7.01 2.58 17.26
CA ASP A 257 -7.61 1.36 17.82
C ASP A 257 -9.02 1.09 17.26
N SER A 258 -9.61 2.02 16.50
CA SER A 258 -10.93 1.88 15.90
C SER A 258 -10.85 1.34 14.46
N LYS A 259 -11.37 0.12 14.23
CA LYS A 259 -11.54 -0.44 12.87
C LYS A 259 -12.34 0.50 11.96
N TYR A 260 -13.39 1.13 12.51
CA TYR A 260 -14.25 2.06 11.76
C TYR A 260 -13.50 3.33 11.35
N TRP A 261 -12.58 3.84 12.19
CA TRP A 261 -11.72 4.97 11.84
C TRP A 261 -10.82 4.65 10.64
N HIS A 262 -10.22 3.45 10.60
CA HIS A 262 -9.44 3.02 9.43
C HIS A 262 -10.31 2.93 8.17
N SER A 263 -11.50 2.35 8.27
CA SER A 263 -12.45 2.21 7.17
C SER A 263 -12.89 3.55 6.58
N ILE A 264 -13.26 4.52 7.43
CA ILE A 264 -13.71 5.84 6.97
C ILE A 264 -12.58 6.64 6.32
N ARG A 265 -11.35 6.48 6.79
CA ARG A 265 -10.19 7.16 6.21
C ARG A 265 -9.79 6.59 4.84
N GLN A 266 -10.06 5.30 4.60
CA GLN A 266 -9.68 4.65 3.36
C GLN A 266 -10.37 5.30 2.15
N GLY A 267 -9.59 5.57 1.11
CA GLY A 267 -9.99 6.25 -0.11
C GLY A 267 -10.24 7.76 0.04
N ARG A 268 -10.11 8.33 1.24
CA ARG A 268 -10.21 9.78 1.50
C ARG A 268 -8.83 10.42 1.66
N LEU A 269 -8.75 11.71 1.35
CA LEU A 269 -7.66 12.56 1.78
C LEU A 269 -7.70 12.74 3.30
N THR A 270 -6.53 12.73 3.92
CA THR A 270 -6.38 12.97 5.36
C THR A 270 -5.38 14.10 5.58
N ALA A 271 -5.55 14.90 6.64
CA ALA A 271 -4.64 16.01 6.97
C ALA A 271 -3.15 15.68 6.82
N SER A 272 -2.70 14.51 7.29
CA SER A 272 -1.30 14.08 7.23
C SER A 272 -0.78 13.70 5.82
N LYS A 273 -1.67 13.55 4.85
CA LYS A 273 -1.39 13.21 3.44
C LYS A 273 -1.78 14.31 2.47
N LEU A 274 -2.42 15.37 2.95
CA LEU A 274 -2.93 16.46 2.13
C LEU A 274 -1.82 17.18 1.38
N TYR A 275 -0.71 17.48 2.05
CA TYR A 275 0.46 18.12 1.42
C TYR A 275 1.06 17.24 0.32
N GLU A 276 1.19 15.93 0.56
CA GLU A 276 1.73 14.98 -0.42
C GLU A 276 0.82 14.89 -1.65
N ALA A 277 -0.50 14.83 -1.46
CA ALA A 277 -1.48 14.81 -2.54
C ALA A 277 -1.44 16.09 -3.39
N ALA A 278 -1.31 17.26 -2.76
CA ALA A 278 -1.25 18.55 -3.46
C ALA A 278 -0.01 18.73 -4.35
N HIS A 279 1.04 17.91 -4.16
CA HIS A 279 2.30 17.98 -4.90
C HIS A 279 2.58 16.71 -5.72
N CYS A 280 1.61 15.79 -5.81
CA CYS A 280 1.77 14.54 -6.54
C CYS A 280 1.13 14.65 -7.92
N ASN A 281 1.89 14.27 -8.95
CA ASN A 281 1.45 14.26 -10.35
C ASN A 281 1.55 12.84 -10.97
N THR A 282 1.54 11.79 -10.14
CA THR A 282 1.77 10.41 -10.60
C THR A 282 0.80 9.41 -9.96
N ASP A 283 0.40 8.43 -10.76
CA ASP A 283 -0.31 7.25 -10.28
C ASP A 283 0.71 6.27 -9.69
N GLY A 284 0.92 6.36 -8.37
CA GLY A 284 2.00 5.66 -7.71
C GLY A 284 1.68 5.18 -6.29
N SER A 285 2.70 5.17 -5.44
CA SER A 285 2.60 4.67 -4.06
C SER A 285 1.60 5.46 -3.22
N LEU A 286 1.48 6.76 -3.43
CA LEU A 286 0.53 7.61 -2.70
C LEU A 286 -0.93 7.22 -2.98
N VAL A 287 -1.26 6.94 -4.24
CA VAL A 287 -2.60 6.48 -4.63
C VAL A 287 -2.95 5.16 -3.95
N GLN A 288 -2.00 4.22 -3.95
CA GLN A 288 -2.18 2.93 -3.28
C GLN A 288 -2.31 3.10 -1.75
N GLN A 289 -1.56 4.03 -1.14
CA GLN A 289 -1.71 4.34 0.29
C GLN A 289 -3.09 4.91 0.61
N ILE A 290 -3.59 5.85 -0.20
CA ILE A 290 -4.91 6.46 0.01
C ILE A 290 -6.01 5.40 -0.15
N LEU A 291 -5.92 4.54 -1.17
CA LEU A 291 -6.88 3.46 -1.40
C LEU A 291 -6.77 2.30 -0.39
N GLY A 292 -5.79 2.32 0.52
CA GLY A 292 -5.56 1.25 1.50
C GLY A 292 -4.92 -0.02 0.91
N GLY A 293 -4.38 0.05 -0.30
CA GLY A 293 -3.64 -1.05 -0.94
C GLY A 293 -2.25 -1.30 -0.34
N TYR A 294 -1.82 -0.50 0.65
CA TYR A 294 -0.54 -0.65 1.33
C TYR A 294 -0.68 -0.43 2.84
N LYS A 295 -0.38 -1.46 3.64
CA LYS A 295 -0.22 -1.29 5.08
C LYS A 295 1.17 -0.73 5.35
N ILE A 296 1.25 0.50 5.85
CA ILE A 296 2.54 1.10 6.24
C ILE A 296 3.11 0.27 7.39
N PRO A 297 4.33 -0.28 7.28
CA PRO A 297 4.95 -1.02 8.36
C PRO A 297 5.04 -0.15 9.62
N GLU A 298 4.74 -0.74 10.77
CA GLU A 298 4.81 0.00 12.03
C GLU A 298 6.27 0.28 12.37
N THR A 299 6.69 1.52 12.15
CA THR A 299 8.06 1.95 12.44
C THR A 299 8.20 2.23 13.94
N LYS A 300 9.43 2.17 14.46
CA LYS A 300 9.74 2.58 15.84
C LYS A 300 9.19 3.99 16.14
N ALA A 301 9.18 4.90 15.15
CA ALA A 301 8.70 6.27 15.31
C ALA A 301 7.18 6.32 15.54
N ILE A 302 6.43 5.52 14.79
CA ILE A 302 4.97 5.38 14.96
C ILE A 302 4.66 4.78 16.34
N GLN A 303 5.37 3.74 16.75
CA GLN A 303 5.18 3.10 18.06
C GLN A 303 5.48 4.06 19.21
N ARG A 304 6.55 4.85 19.12
CA ARG A 304 6.86 5.87 20.13
C ARG A 304 5.78 6.95 20.19
N GLY A 305 5.29 7.42 19.04
CA GLY A 305 4.16 8.34 18.96
C GLY A 305 2.98 7.84 19.78
N LYS A 306 2.44 6.66 19.42
CA LYS A 306 1.30 6.03 20.11
C LYS A 306 1.51 5.89 21.63
N LYS A 307 2.72 5.51 22.06
CA LYS A 307 3.04 5.30 23.48
C LYS A 307 3.10 6.61 24.27
N LEU A 308 3.53 7.71 23.65
CA LEU A 308 3.81 8.97 24.34
C LEU A 308 2.75 10.03 24.17
N GLU A 309 1.94 9.97 23.12
CA GLU A 309 0.95 10.99 22.76
C GLU A 309 0.07 11.41 23.95
N GLU A 310 -0.56 10.45 24.63
CA GLU A 310 -1.40 10.76 25.79
C GLU A 310 -0.61 11.39 26.95
N ARG A 311 0.64 10.96 27.17
CA ARG A 311 1.51 11.51 28.23
C ARG A 311 1.94 12.94 27.89
N VAL A 312 2.22 13.22 26.62
CA VAL A 312 2.56 14.56 26.13
C VAL A 312 1.34 15.47 26.25
N LEU A 313 0.16 15.00 25.84
CA LEU A 313 -1.09 15.76 25.96
C LEU A 313 -1.35 16.17 27.41
N ARG A 314 -1.19 15.27 28.38
CA ARG A 314 -1.33 15.58 29.82
C ARG A 314 -0.35 16.65 30.32
N VAL A 315 0.89 16.65 29.83
CA VAL A 315 1.87 17.70 30.16
C VAL A 315 1.42 19.05 29.59
N VAL A 316 0.89 19.07 28.37
CA VAL A 316 0.37 20.30 27.76
C VAL A 316 -0.88 20.80 28.50
N GLU A 317 -1.80 19.92 28.90
CA GLU A 317 -2.96 20.27 29.74
C GLU A 317 -2.54 21.00 31.02
N GLN A 318 -1.53 20.47 31.72
CA GLN A 318 -1.00 21.07 32.95
C GLN A 318 -0.32 22.41 32.67
N LYS A 319 0.49 22.49 31.60
CA LYS A 319 1.25 23.70 31.25
C LYS A 319 0.35 24.86 30.83
N LEU A 320 -0.75 24.57 30.13
CA LEU A 320 -1.71 25.57 29.66
C LEU A 320 -2.91 25.75 30.61
N ASN A 321 -3.03 24.93 31.65
CA ASN A 321 -4.17 24.88 32.56
C ASN A 321 -5.53 24.74 31.84
N ILE A 322 -5.61 23.79 30.90
CA ILE A 322 -6.81 23.48 30.12
C ILE A 322 -7.07 21.98 30.06
N LYS A 323 -8.23 21.60 29.52
CA LYS A 323 -8.56 20.20 29.20
C LYS A 323 -8.82 20.02 27.73
N PHE A 324 -8.22 18.99 27.15
CA PHE A 324 -8.49 18.60 25.77
C PHE A 324 -9.59 17.55 25.72
N ARG A 325 -10.52 17.72 24.78
CA ARG A 325 -11.44 16.67 24.38
C ARG A 325 -10.74 15.75 23.37
N LYS A 326 -11.02 14.45 23.48
CA LYS A 326 -10.65 13.49 22.43
C LYS A 326 -11.46 13.78 21.16
N SER A 327 -10.87 13.47 20.02
CA SER A 327 -11.51 13.62 18.71
C SER A 327 -11.33 12.34 17.90
N GLY A 328 -12.33 11.98 17.11
CA GLY A 328 -12.22 10.97 16.07
C GLY A 328 -11.77 11.58 14.74
N PHE A 329 -12.35 11.08 13.65
CA PHE A 329 -12.18 11.60 12.31
C PHE A 329 -13.30 12.59 11.99
N VAL A 330 -12.91 13.83 11.71
CA VAL A 330 -13.83 14.92 11.39
C VAL A 330 -13.69 15.24 9.90
N LEU A 331 -14.77 15.10 9.16
CA LEU A 331 -14.80 15.41 7.73
C LEU A 331 -14.91 16.92 7.51
N ILE A 332 -14.08 17.44 6.60
CA ILE A 332 -14.22 18.80 6.06
C ILE A 332 -15.21 18.78 4.90
N ASN A 333 -15.12 17.74 4.07
CA ASN A 333 -16.05 17.45 3.00
C ASN A 333 -16.09 15.94 2.76
N GLY A 334 -16.79 15.49 1.72
CA GLY A 334 -16.97 14.05 1.51
C GLY A 334 -15.70 13.26 1.17
N ILE A 335 -14.63 13.92 0.72
CA ILE A 335 -13.36 13.29 0.31
C ILE A 335 -12.18 13.66 1.22
N LEU A 336 -12.33 14.61 2.14
CA LEU A 336 -11.27 15.11 3.00
C LEU A 336 -11.72 15.15 4.46
N GLY A 337 -10.85 14.68 5.36
CA GLY A 337 -11.03 14.85 6.81
C GLY A 337 -9.73 14.85 7.60
N ALA A 338 -9.84 15.05 8.90
CA ALA A 338 -8.72 15.12 9.82
C ALA A 338 -9.03 14.44 11.16
N SER A 339 -7.99 13.99 11.84
CA SER A 339 -8.06 13.58 13.25
C SER A 339 -7.02 14.39 14.01
N PRO A 340 -7.42 15.39 14.80
CA PRO A 340 -6.52 16.08 15.71
C PRO A 340 -6.21 15.20 16.93
N ASP A 341 -5.05 15.41 17.54
CA ASP A 341 -4.62 14.66 18.74
C ASP A 341 -5.34 15.16 20.00
N GLY A 342 -5.84 16.40 19.98
CA GLY A 342 -6.71 16.96 20.99
C GLY A 342 -7.43 18.21 20.51
N VAL A 343 -8.61 18.49 21.09
CA VAL A 343 -9.42 19.66 20.76
C VAL A 343 -9.78 20.41 22.03
N ALA A 344 -9.37 21.67 22.12
CA ALA A 344 -9.78 22.61 23.17
C ALA A 344 -11.00 23.41 22.69
N ASP A 345 -11.42 24.41 23.47
CA ASP A 345 -12.56 25.26 23.10
C ASP A 345 -12.23 26.21 21.94
N ASP A 346 -11.02 26.73 21.89
CA ASP A 346 -10.57 27.76 20.96
C ASP A 346 -9.50 27.29 19.95
N PHE A 347 -8.82 26.16 20.21
CA PHE A 347 -7.77 25.63 19.34
C PHE A 347 -7.71 24.09 19.27
N VAL A 348 -6.94 23.57 18.32
CA VAL A 348 -6.59 22.15 18.19
C VAL A 348 -5.10 21.92 18.47
N ILE A 349 -4.72 20.72 18.88
CA ILE A 349 -3.31 20.34 19.07
C ILE A 349 -2.91 19.17 18.16
N GLU A 350 -1.71 19.28 17.60
CA GLU A 350 -1.00 18.21 16.88
C GLU A 350 0.32 17.93 17.60
N ILE A 351 0.57 16.67 17.96
CA ILE A 351 1.69 16.21 18.77
C ILE A 351 2.65 15.41 17.92
N LYS A 352 3.93 15.76 17.97
CA LYS A 352 5.04 14.98 17.40
C LYS A 352 5.99 14.49 18.49
N CYS A 353 6.31 13.21 18.45
CA CYS A 353 7.24 12.55 19.39
C CYS A 353 8.54 12.08 18.69
N PRO A 354 9.46 12.99 18.30
CA PRO A 354 10.73 12.65 17.61
C PRO A 354 11.72 11.90 18.48
N PHE A 355 12.48 10.96 17.92
CA PHE A 355 13.60 10.30 18.63
C PHE A 355 14.90 11.09 18.69
N THR A 356 15.08 12.04 17.77
CA THR A 356 16.37 12.72 17.57
C THR A 356 16.17 14.19 17.26
N GLU A 357 17.18 15.00 17.56
CA GLU A 357 17.22 16.42 17.15
C GLU A 357 17.10 16.61 15.65
N LYS A 358 17.60 15.65 14.85
CA LYS A 358 17.41 15.67 13.39
C LYS A 358 15.92 15.56 13.03
N SER A 359 15.17 14.72 13.74
CA SER A 359 13.72 14.60 13.54
C SER A 359 12.98 15.86 13.97
N VAL A 360 13.39 16.50 15.08
CA VAL A 360 12.86 17.81 15.50
C VAL A 360 13.03 18.83 14.37
N ARG A 361 14.24 18.94 13.81
CA ARG A 361 14.55 19.85 12.69
C ARG A 361 13.75 19.60 11.41
N ASN A 362 13.25 18.39 11.20
CA ASN A 362 12.38 18.07 10.06
C ASN A 362 10.94 18.59 10.28
N TYR A 363 10.51 18.70 11.54
CA TYR A 363 9.20 19.23 11.89
C TYR A 363 9.22 20.76 11.94
N VAL A 364 10.24 21.31 12.60
CA VAL A 364 10.36 22.74 12.92
C VAL A 364 11.79 23.17 12.69
N LYS A 365 11.98 24.30 12.02
CA LYS A 365 13.29 24.94 11.85
C LYS A 365 13.14 26.41 12.21
N ASP A 366 13.95 26.90 13.15
CA ASP A 366 13.94 28.29 13.58
C ASP A 366 12.53 28.76 14.01
N ASP A 367 11.85 27.93 14.80
CA ASP A 367 10.44 28.09 15.24
C ASP A 367 9.38 28.16 14.13
N ILE A 368 9.77 27.88 12.89
CA ILE A 368 8.86 27.80 11.75
C ILE A 368 8.55 26.32 11.45
N ILE A 369 7.26 25.99 11.42
CA ILE A 369 6.78 24.65 11.10
C ILE A 369 6.98 24.39 9.60
N ASN A 370 7.53 23.22 9.25
CA ASN A 370 7.64 22.82 7.85
C ASN A 370 6.26 22.73 7.19
N ASP A 371 6.13 23.20 5.94
CA ASP A 371 4.86 23.29 5.20
C ASP A 371 4.02 22.02 5.21
N LYS A 372 4.65 20.84 5.23
CA LYS A 372 3.94 19.56 5.34
C LYS A 372 3.11 19.48 6.62
N TYR A 373 3.71 19.84 7.75
CA TYR A 373 3.07 19.76 9.06
C TYR A 373 2.22 21.00 9.34
N ARG A 374 2.59 22.16 8.78
CA ARG A 374 1.75 23.36 8.77
C ARG A 374 0.43 23.09 8.02
N THR A 375 0.49 22.42 6.87
CA THR A 375 -0.70 21.94 6.15
C THR A 375 -1.55 21.02 7.03
N GLN A 376 -0.91 20.09 7.76
CA GLN A 376 -1.61 19.15 8.63
C GLN A 376 -2.42 19.87 9.72
N ILE A 377 -1.79 20.81 10.45
CA ILE A 377 -2.48 21.52 11.52
C ILE A 377 -3.53 22.51 11.01
N HIS A 378 -3.31 23.19 9.88
CA HIS A 378 -4.35 24.04 9.27
C HIS A 378 -5.55 23.23 8.78
N CYS A 379 -5.32 22.03 8.26
CA CYS A 379 -6.41 21.12 7.90
C CYS A 379 -7.23 20.71 9.13
N GLN A 380 -6.59 20.44 10.28
CA GLN A 380 -7.29 20.11 11.52
C GLN A 380 -8.06 21.31 12.10
N MET A 381 -7.47 22.51 12.05
CA MET A 381 -8.15 23.75 12.42
C MET A 381 -9.44 23.94 11.61
N LEU A 382 -9.39 23.75 10.29
CA LEU A 382 -10.57 23.80 9.44
C LEU A 382 -11.61 22.74 9.81
N ALA A 383 -11.19 21.48 9.99
CA ALA A 383 -12.09 20.38 10.30
C ALA A 383 -12.86 20.62 11.61
N CYS A 384 -12.20 21.18 12.61
CA CYS A 384 -12.79 21.45 13.92
C CYS A 384 -13.40 22.85 14.08
N GLY A 385 -13.42 23.65 13.01
CA GLY A 385 -13.92 25.03 13.05
C GLY A 385 -13.16 25.94 14.03
N LYS A 386 -11.84 25.73 14.20
CA LYS A 386 -10.98 26.51 15.09
C LYS A 386 -10.12 27.48 14.29
N ASN A 387 -9.85 28.64 14.87
CA ASN A 387 -9.00 29.67 14.24
C ASN A 387 -7.54 29.60 14.70
N ARG A 388 -7.22 28.72 15.66
CA ARG A 388 -5.88 28.55 16.22
C ARG A 388 -5.52 27.08 16.35
N GLY A 389 -4.22 26.80 16.26
CA GLY A 389 -3.66 25.48 16.43
C GLY A 389 -2.33 25.55 17.19
N VAL A 390 -2.06 24.52 17.99
CA VAL A 390 -0.77 24.33 18.65
C VAL A 390 -0.08 23.12 18.04
N PHE A 391 1.09 23.34 17.47
CA PHE A 391 1.98 22.29 17.06
C PHE A 391 2.96 21.99 18.20
N CYS A 392 2.79 20.83 18.82
CA CYS A 392 3.55 20.39 19.98
C CYS A 392 4.62 19.39 19.56
N VAL A 393 5.88 19.70 19.82
CA VAL A 393 7.01 18.80 19.61
C VAL A 393 7.56 18.38 20.96
N ALA A 394 7.43 17.09 21.29
CA ALA A 394 8.01 16.53 22.50
C ALA A 394 9.53 16.42 22.37
N ASP A 395 10.24 16.64 23.47
CA ASP A 395 11.68 16.46 23.54
C ASP A 395 12.10 15.02 23.13
N PRO A 396 13.22 14.83 22.42
CA PRO A 396 13.73 13.49 22.11
C PRO A 396 13.93 12.58 23.33
N LYS A 397 14.14 13.17 24.51
CA LYS A 397 14.23 12.52 25.83
C LYS A 397 13.03 12.85 26.72
N PHE A 398 11.85 13.10 26.15
CA PHE A 398 10.61 13.43 26.89
C PHE A 398 10.31 12.49 28.07
N GLU A 399 10.70 11.21 27.96
CA GLU A 399 10.56 10.22 29.02
C GLU A 399 11.23 10.63 30.33
N THR A 400 12.34 11.39 30.27
CA THR A 400 13.03 11.96 31.42
C THR A 400 12.73 13.45 31.60
N THR A 401 12.78 14.25 30.53
CA THR A 401 12.72 15.72 30.64
C THR A 401 11.32 16.25 30.85
N LYS A 402 10.29 15.55 30.34
CA LYS A 402 8.90 16.04 30.25
C LYS A 402 8.76 17.37 29.48
N ASN A 403 9.79 17.79 28.75
CA ASN A 403 9.78 19.04 28.02
C ASN A 403 9.01 18.92 26.70
N VAL A 404 8.28 19.98 26.39
CA VAL A 404 7.51 20.13 25.15
C VAL A 404 7.73 21.52 24.60
N HIS A 405 7.92 21.59 23.28
CA HIS A 405 8.01 22.84 22.53
C HIS A 405 6.66 23.09 21.84
N LEU A 406 6.04 24.24 22.11
CA LEU A 406 4.71 24.59 21.63
C LEU A 406 4.81 25.76 20.66
N ILE A 407 4.34 25.57 19.44
CA ILE A 407 4.34 26.59 18.39
C ILE A 407 2.90 26.87 18.02
N TRP A 408 2.50 28.12 18.10
CA TRP A 408 1.14 28.57 17.82
C TRP A 408 1.03 29.02 16.36
N GLU A 409 -0.04 28.58 15.69
CA GLU A 409 -0.41 29.05 14.35
C GLU A 409 -1.84 29.57 14.37
N ASP A 410 -2.05 30.69 13.70
CA ASP A 410 -3.39 31.18 13.34
C ASP A 410 -3.82 30.58 11.99
N LEU A 411 -5.11 30.31 11.85
CA LEU A 411 -5.67 29.74 10.64
C LEU A 411 -5.51 30.69 9.44
N ASP A 412 -4.52 30.40 8.61
CA ASP A 412 -4.39 30.96 7.26
C ASP A 412 -5.28 30.17 6.28
N LYS A 413 -6.47 30.70 6.02
CA LYS A 413 -7.45 30.11 5.09
C LYS A 413 -6.96 30.10 3.64
N ASN A 414 -6.24 31.13 3.21
CA ASN A 414 -5.79 31.23 1.83
C ASN A 414 -4.73 30.16 1.51
N PHE A 415 -3.78 29.99 2.43
CA PHE A 415 -2.77 28.93 2.35
C PHE A 415 -3.41 27.54 2.24
N ILE A 416 -4.27 27.18 3.20
CA ILE A 416 -4.81 25.82 3.26
C ILE A 416 -5.80 25.54 2.12
N MET A 417 -6.63 26.50 1.72
CA MET A 417 -7.56 26.32 0.59
C MET A 417 -6.81 26.15 -0.72
N GLY A 418 -5.69 26.85 -0.92
CA GLY A 418 -4.82 26.64 -2.08
C GLY A 418 -4.27 25.21 -2.17
N ILE A 419 -3.92 24.61 -1.02
CA ILE A 419 -3.44 23.22 -0.95
C ILE A 419 -4.60 22.23 -1.16
N ILE A 420 -5.75 22.46 -0.52
CA ILE A 420 -6.94 21.62 -0.67
C ILE A 420 -7.33 21.54 -2.15
N ASN A 421 -7.42 22.68 -2.86
CA ASN A 421 -7.78 22.69 -4.28
C ASN A 421 -6.84 21.83 -5.15
N LYS A 422 -5.52 21.90 -4.91
CA LYS A 422 -4.54 21.06 -5.61
C LYS A 422 -4.74 19.57 -5.28
N ALA A 423 -4.95 19.24 -4.02
CA ALA A 423 -5.16 17.86 -3.59
C ALA A 423 -6.50 17.28 -4.08
N GLU A 424 -7.54 18.10 -4.21
CA GLU A 424 -8.82 17.68 -4.80
C GLU A 424 -8.68 17.37 -6.29
N ASN A 425 -7.90 18.14 -7.03
CA ASN A 425 -7.55 17.82 -8.43
C ASN A 425 -6.81 16.48 -8.51
N PHE A 426 -5.81 16.26 -7.65
CA PHE A 426 -5.15 14.95 -7.55
C PHE A 426 -6.15 13.81 -7.27
N TRP A 427 -7.08 14.02 -6.33
CA TRP A 427 -8.07 13.01 -5.99
C TRP A 427 -9.01 12.70 -7.16
N LYS A 428 -9.47 13.75 -7.86
CA LYS A 428 -10.28 13.66 -9.08
C LYS A 428 -9.57 12.88 -10.19
N ASP A 429 -8.29 13.12 -10.39
CA ASP A 429 -7.55 12.56 -11.53
C ASP A 429 -7.07 11.13 -11.26
N TYR A 430 -6.72 10.79 -10.01
CA TYR A 430 -6.08 9.49 -9.70
C TYR A 430 -6.89 8.56 -8.80
N ILE A 431 -7.67 9.11 -7.85
CA ILE A 431 -8.42 8.29 -6.89
C ILE A 431 -9.83 7.97 -7.42
N PHE A 432 -10.55 9.00 -7.88
CA PHE A 432 -11.91 8.86 -8.39
C PHE A 432 -12.05 7.79 -9.49
N PRO A 433 -11.19 7.73 -10.54
CA PRO A 433 -11.34 6.73 -11.59
C PRO A 433 -11.12 5.31 -11.07
N LYS A 434 -10.24 5.13 -10.08
CA LYS A 434 -9.99 3.82 -9.46
C LYS A 434 -11.16 3.36 -8.62
N LEU A 435 -11.75 4.23 -7.80
CA LEU A 435 -12.96 3.94 -7.05
C LEU A 435 -14.13 3.57 -7.98
N MET A 436 -14.34 4.37 -9.02
CA MET A 436 -15.32 4.10 -10.07
C MET A 436 -15.10 2.73 -10.74
N SER A 437 -13.86 2.40 -11.10
CA SER A 437 -13.52 1.12 -11.73
C SER A 437 -13.66 -0.09 -10.81
N SER A 438 -13.51 0.12 -9.50
CA SER A 438 -13.63 -0.94 -8.49
C SER A 438 -15.08 -1.25 -8.15
N ALA A 439 -15.97 -0.25 -8.21
CA ALA A 439 -17.38 -0.40 -7.89
C ALA A 439 -18.21 -0.92 -9.08
N LYS A 440 -17.79 -0.65 -10.32
CA LYS A 440 -18.36 -1.22 -11.56
C LYS A 440 -17.93 -2.67 -11.79
#